data_AF-A0A8D8B858-F1
#
_entry.id   AF-A0A8D8B858-F1
#
_cell.length_a   1.000
_cell.length_b   1.000
_cell.length_c   1.000
_cell.angle_alpha   90.00
_cell.angle_beta   90.00
_cell.angle_gamma   90.00
#
_symmetry.space_group_name_H-M   'P 1'
#
loop_
_entity.id
_entity.type
_entity.pdbx_description
1 polymer ?
#
loop_
_entity_poly.entity_id
_entity_poly.type
_entity_poly.pdbx_seq_one_letter_code
_entity_poly.pdbx_strand_id
1 'polypeptide(L)'
;MFSIKTPRIQQKDLQCLNGCGFYGNAQWHGLCSKCYRERTTKERHIRQYRPVRSDGQHGSGKHHHHPQHQAEHHARVLQGPSSKAGVPKEEDKKKKRNLMDLLKKSGPTKETVEKHSRSHGSHGHHSRQPMDKLEQEYQEALKALKIEDAAKRELKYFIEMLDQKIRKKHADCSIEEVSDIVQNGYTKFQEYMNVDSSKFANVPQETKEQVLDFFEKCIMTMNHGRLFSPPTTDDEDKDSQVQKRIRQLNWINAKHLICSIDEVNSEVRDLVYTAITELVSMDSFHSPQEKLECV
;
A
#
# COMPACT_ATOMS: atom_id res chain seq x y z
N MET A 1 -1.99 18.72 32.06
CA MET A 1 -1.32 19.09 30.80
C MET A 1 -0.71 17.83 30.21
N PHE A 2 -1.41 17.16 29.30
CA PHE A 2 -0.80 16.13 28.45
C PHE A 2 -0.82 16.69 27.04
N SER A 3 0.26 17.39 26.70
CA SER A 3 0.53 17.78 25.32
C SER A 3 0.85 16.49 24.58
N ILE A 4 -0.11 15.95 23.83
CA ILE A 4 0.23 15.05 22.73
C ILE A 4 1.06 15.92 21.79
N LYS A 5 2.38 15.78 21.87
CA LYS A 5 3.30 16.37 20.90
C LYS A 5 2.80 15.85 19.55
N THR A 6 2.30 16.76 18.74
CA THR A 6 1.85 16.55 17.36
C THR A 6 2.56 15.34 16.73
N PRO A 7 1.86 14.32 16.22
CA PRO A 7 2.51 13.33 15.38
C PRO A 7 2.77 14.00 14.03
N ARG A 8 3.78 14.89 13.99
CA ARG A 8 4.45 15.24 12.75
C ARG A 8 5.37 14.08 12.46
N ILE A 9 4.81 13.06 11.81
CA ILE A 9 5.60 12.00 11.20
C ILE A 9 6.41 12.69 10.11
N GLN A 10 7.71 12.83 10.32
CA GLN A 10 8.64 13.32 9.30
C GLN A 10 8.97 12.15 8.36
N GLN A 11 9.40 12.44 7.13
CA GLN A 11 9.80 11.40 6.17
C GLN A 11 10.83 10.42 6.76
N LYS A 12 11.74 10.91 7.61
CA LYS A 12 12.71 10.08 8.34
C LYS A 12 12.04 9.08 9.31
N ASP A 13 10.87 9.42 9.85
CA ASP A 13 10.14 8.58 10.80
C ASP A 13 9.42 7.42 10.10
N LEU A 14 9.30 7.48 8.76
CA LEU A 14 8.80 6.40 7.92
C LEU A 14 9.92 5.41 7.51
N GLN A 15 11.19 5.79 7.69
CA GLN A 15 12.31 4.93 7.31
C GLN A 15 12.44 3.74 8.25
N CYS A 16 12.92 2.62 7.69
CA CYS A 16 13.23 1.42 8.44
C CYS A 16 14.23 1.74 9.56
N LEU A 17 13.94 1.31 10.79
CA LEU A 17 14.80 1.55 11.95
C LEU A 17 16.20 0.93 11.83
N ASN A 18 16.39 -0.05 10.93
CA ASN A 18 17.72 -0.59 10.62
C ASN A 18 18.55 0.33 9.70
N GLY A 19 18.00 1.46 9.23
CA GLY A 19 18.71 2.40 8.36
C GLY A 19 19.05 1.85 6.98
N CYS A 20 18.30 0.86 6.49
CA CYS A 20 18.60 0.17 5.23
C CYS A 20 18.13 0.91 3.96
N GLY A 21 17.64 2.15 4.09
CA GLY A 21 17.15 2.97 2.97
C GLY A 21 15.72 2.66 2.52
N PHE A 22 15.07 1.64 3.08
CA PHE A 22 13.66 1.31 2.80
C PHE A 22 12.71 1.83 3.89
N TYR A 23 11.42 1.88 3.59
CA TYR A 23 10.39 2.28 4.56
C TYR A 23 10.02 1.15 5.51
N GLY A 24 9.79 1.50 6.78
CA GLY A 24 9.30 0.61 7.83
C GLY A 24 7.82 0.87 8.13
N ASN A 25 7.20 -0.05 8.89
CA ASN A 25 5.83 0.15 9.36
C ASN A 25 5.64 -0.30 10.81
N ALA A 26 4.54 0.14 11.43
CA ALA A 26 4.23 -0.16 12.82
C ALA A 26 4.03 -1.67 13.07
N GLN A 27 3.45 -2.40 12.11
CA GLN A 27 3.22 -3.85 12.21
C GLN A 27 4.54 -4.63 12.34
N TRP A 28 5.62 -4.13 11.74
CA TRP A 28 6.95 -4.70 11.79
C TRP A 28 7.88 -3.99 12.78
N HIS A 29 7.31 -3.26 13.74
CA HIS A 29 8.04 -2.49 14.76
C HIS A 29 9.04 -1.50 14.14
N GLY A 30 8.61 -0.77 13.12
CA GLY A 30 9.42 0.21 12.40
C GLY A 30 10.45 -0.39 11.45
N LEU A 31 10.46 -1.71 11.22
CA LEU A 31 11.33 -2.33 10.21
C LEU A 31 10.63 -2.48 8.86
N CYS A 32 11.41 -2.52 7.78
CA CYS A 32 10.93 -2.99 6.48
C CYS A 32 10.72 -4.51 6.48
N SER A 33 10.05 -5.02 5.45
CA SER A 33 9.71 -6.45 5.31
C SER A 33 10.94 -7.35 5.40
N LYS A 34 12.03 -6.97 4.73
CA LYS A 34 13.30 -7.72 4.73
C LYS A 34 13.95 -7.76 6.11
N CYS A 35 14.16 -6.59 6.72
CA CYS A 35 14.80 -6.49 8.03
C CYS A 35 13.98 -7.16 9.13
N TYR A 36 12.66 -7.10 9.07
CA TYR A 36 11.78 -7.79 10.00
C TYR A 36 11.93 -9.32 9.91
N ARG A 37 11.99 -9.87 8.70
CA ARG A 37 12.21 -11.31 8.46
C ARG A 37 13.58 -11.78 8.92
N GLU A 38 14.63 -11.00 8.64
CA GLU A 38 15.99 -11.30 9.10
C GLU A 38 16.04 -11.34 10.64
N ARG A 39 15.43 -10.34 11.30
CA ARG A 39 15.36 -10.29 12.77
C ARG A 39 14.58 -11.48 13.33
N THR A 40 13.38 -11.74 12.83
CA THR A 40 12.53 -12.84 13.33
C THR A 40 13.16 -14.22 13.09
N THR A 41 13.81 -14.45 11.96
CA THR A 41 14.54 -15.70 11.67
C THR A 41 15.72 -15.86 12.62
N LYS A 42 16.50 -14.80 12.85
CA LYS A 42 17.62 -14.80 13.79
C LYS A 42 17.17 -15.05 15.22
N GLU A 43 16.05 -14.45 15.66
CA GLU A 43 15.47 -14.68 16.98
C GLU A 43 14.99 -16.13 17.15
N ARG A 44 14.35 -16.72 16.12
CA ARG A 44 13.96 -18.14 16.13
C ARG A 44 15.18 -19.05 16.24
N HIS A 45 16.24 -18.77 15.49
CA HIS A 45 17.48 -19.53 15.55
C HIS A 45 18.15 -19.41 16.93
N ILE A 46 18.26 -18.19 17.50
CA ILE A 46 18.82 -17.99 18.85
C ILE A 46 17.99 -18.71 19.93
N ARG A 47 16.66 -18.75 19.81
CA ARG A 47 15.79 -19.49 20.74
C ARG A 47 15.97 -21.00 20.64
N GLN A 48 16.25 -21.54 19.45
CA GLN A 48 16.50 -22.98 19.26
C GLN A 48 17.86 -23.43 19.79
N TYR A 49 18.86 -22.56 19.83
CA TYR A 49 20.21 -22.87 20.30
C TYR A 49 20.52 -22.39 21.73
N ARG A 50 19.53 -21.88 22.48
CA ARG A 50 19.73 -21.58 23.90
C ARG A 50 19.79 -22.90 24.68
N PRO A 51 20.92 -23.27 25.32
CA PRO A 51 20.95 -24.43 26.19
C PRO A 51 20.03 -24.14 27.37
N VAL A 52 19.12 -25.07 27.67
CA VAL A 52 18.46 -25.11 28.97
C VAL A 52 19.56 -25.32 30.00
N ARG A 53 19.99 -24.26 30.69
CA ARG A 53 20.84 -24.42 31.87
C ARG A 53 20.00 -25.12 32.94
N SER A 54 20.30 -26.40 33.14
CA SER A 54 19.88 -27.17 34.31
C SER A 54 20.73 -26.72 35.50
N ASP A 55 20.28 -25.70 36.21
CA ASP A 55 20.75 -25.44 37.57
C ASP A 55 19.66 -25.89 38.56
N GLY A 56 19.80 -27.12 39.06
CA GLY A 56 19.34 -27.47 40.41
C GLY A 56 20.43 -27.01 41.40
N GLN A 57 20.17 -26.55 42.62
CA GLN A 57 19.03 -26.80 43.51
C GLN A 57 19.08 -25.80 44.71
N HIS A 58 17.90 -25.57 45.31
CA HIS A 58 17.59 -25.15 46.69
C HIS A 58 17.72 -23.67 47.13
N GLY A 59 16.55 -23.08 47.43
CA GLY A 59 16.39 -21.84 48.20
C GLY A 59 14.92 -21.38 48.24
N SER A 60 14.22 -21.73 49.31
CA SER A 60 12.80 -21.51 49.64
C SER A 60 12.24 -20.07 49.51
N GLY A 61 10.97 -19.97 49.06
CA GLY A 61 9.97 -19.09 49.72
C GLY A 61 9.27 -17.99 48.89
N LYS A 62 7.96 -18.20 48.68
CA LYS A 62 6.83 -17.24 48.60
C LYS A 62 6.46 -16.53 47.27
N HIS A 63 5.34 -17.02 46.73
CA HIS A 63 4.15 -16.35 46.14
C HIS A 63 4.28 -15.02 45.38
N HIS A 64 3.93 -15.02 44.08
CA HIS A 64 2.79 -14.25 43.54
C HIS A 64 2.32 -14.78 42.16
N HIS A 65 1.01 -14.85 41.99
CA HIS A 65 0.27 -15.33 40.82
C HIS A 65 0.40 -14.38 39.62
N HIS A 66 0.66 -14.91 38.43
CA HIS A 66 0.34 -14.27 37.14
C HIS A 66 -0.29 -15.34 36.23
N PRO A 67 -1.56 -15.19 35.77
CA PRO A 67 -2.15 -16.16 34.87
C PRO A 67 -1.69 -15.96 33.44
N GLN A 68 -1.15 -17.03 32.89
CA GLN A 68 -0.84 -17.29 31.50
C GLN A 68 -2.15 -17.67 30.79
N HIS A 69 -2.54 -16.94 29.74
CA HIS A 69 -3.62 -17.37 28.84
C HIS A 69 -3.01 -17.82 27.52
N GLN A 70 -2.90 -19.15 27.39
CA GLN A 70 -2.72 -19.84 26.12
C GLN A 70 -4.09 -20.35 25.65
N ALA A 71 -4.20 -20.46 24.34
CA ALA A 71 -5.42 -20.77 23.62
C ALA A 71 -5.86 -22.25 23.72
N GLU A 72 -7.11 -22.45 23.29
CA GLU A 72 -7.75 -23.68 22.81
C GLU A 72 -8.33 -24.68 23.81
N HIS A 73 -9.66 -24.82 23.80
CA HIS A 73 -10.28 -26.09 23.44
C HIS A 73 -11.77 -25.96 23.03
N HIS A 74 -12.14 -26.85 22.11
CA HIS A 74 -13.48 -27.17 21.62
C HIS A 74 -14.52 -27.48 22.73
N ALA A 75 -15.79 -27.17 22.47
CA ALA A 75 -16.87 -28.15 22.21
C ALA A 75 -18.28 -27.77 22.77
N ARG A 76 -19.29 -28.08 21.94
CA ARG A 76 -20.67 -28.50 22.27
C ARG A 76 -21.75 -27.47 22.60
N VAL A 77 -22.54 -27.18 21.56
CA VAL A 77 -23.99 -27.47 21.43
C VAL A 77 -24.68 -27.98 22.69
N LEU A 78 -25.65 -27.20 23.20
CA LEU A 78 -26.87 -27.70 23.82
C LEU A 78 -28.05 -26.77 23.48
N GLN A 79 -29.10 -27.38 22.94
CA GLN A 79 -30.41 -26.81 22.62
C GLN A 79 -31.32 -26.79 23.87
N GLY A 80 -32.27 -25.84 23.93
CA GLY A 80 -33.43 -25.88 24.82
C GLY A 80 -34.17 -24.54 24.92
N PRO A 81 -35.51 -24.48 25.12
CA PRO A 81 -36.39 -23.92 24.09
C PRO A 81 -37.33 -22.75 24.48
N SER A 82 -37.86 -22.09 23.44
CA SER A 82 -39.20 -21.48 23.26
C SER A 82 -39.67 -20.30 24.14
N SER A 83 -40.03 -19.16 23.50
CA SER A 83 -41.45 -18.77 23.22
C SER A 83 -41.64 -17.28 22.81
N LYS A 84 -42.19 -17.12 21.60
CA LYS A 84 -43.11 -16.10 21.01
C LYS A 84 -43.40 -14.74 21.69
N ALA A 85 -43.21 -13.67 20.91
CA ALA A 85 -44.14 -12.55 20.57
C ALA A 85 -43.31 -11.48 19.82
N GLY A 86 -43.67 -10.75 18.75
CA GLY A 86 -44.90 -10.56 17.99
C GLY A 86 -44.94 -9.10 17.47
N VAL A 87 -44.35 -8.82 16.27
CA VAL A 87 -44.71 -7.77 15.26
C VAL A 87 -44.58 -6.27 15.70
N PRO A 88 -44.39 -5.23 14.82
CA PRO A 88 -44.34 -5.17 13.35
C PRO A 88 -43.09 -4.54 12.69
N LYS A 89 -43.04 -4.76 11.37
CA LYS A 89 -42.23 -4.06 10.36
C LYS A 89 -42.57 -2.56 10.31
N GLU A 90 -41.55 -1.73 10.22
CA GLU A 90 -41.67 -0.38 9.66
C GLU A 90 -40.59 -0.19 8.59
N GLU A 91 -41.05 0.08 7.37
CA GLU A 91 -40.23 0.47 6.24
C GLU A 91 -39.70 1.88 6.48
N ASP A 92 -38.37 2.07 6.44
CA ASP A 92 -37.82 3.42 6.39
C ASP A 92 -36.89 3.58 5.18
N LYS A 93 -37.45 4.24 4.16
CA LYS A 93 -36.78 4.68 2.94
C LYS A 93 -35.79 5.79 3.26
N LYS A 94 -34.54 5.44 3.60
CA LYS A 94 -33.44 6.41 3.56
C LYS A 94 -32.77 6.44 2.19
N LYS A 95 -33.17 7.46 1.42
CA LYS A 95 -32.52 7.98 0.21
C LYS A 95 -30.99 8.04 0.41
N LYS A 96 -30.27 7.08 -0.19
CA LYS A 96 -28.83 7.19 -0.43
C LYS A 96 -28.63 8.27 -1.51
N ARG A 97 -28.13 9.43 -1.11
CA ARG A 97 -27.61 10.42 -2.06
C ARG A 97 -26.28 9.87 -2.56
N ASN A 98 -26.27 9.35 -3.77
CA ASN A 98 -25.06 8.93 -4.48
C ASN A 98 -24.21 10.18 -4.73
N LEU A 99 -23.08 10.29 -4.02
CA LEU A 99 -22.04 11.30 -4.23
C LEU A 99 -21.05 10.78 -5.28
N MET A 100 -21.55 10.57 -6.50
CA MET A 100 -20.77 10.25 -7.68
C MET A 100 -21.43 10.96 -8.86
N ASP A 101 -21.43 12.29 -8.86
CA ASP A 101 -21.92 13.11 -9.99
C ASP A 101 -21.44 14.58 -9.89
N LEU A 102 -20.18 14.81 -9.53
CA LEU A 102 -19.59 16.16 -9.49
C LEU A 102 -18.28 16.32 -10.24
N LEU A 103 -18.01 15.46 -11.23
CA LEU A 103 -16.91 15.72 -12.16
C LEU A 103 -17.25 15.35 -13.60
N LYS A 104 -17.96 16.25 -14.27
CA LYS A 104 -17.88 16.50 -15.71
C LYS A 104 -18.64 17.79 -16.03
N LYS A 105 -17.91 18.90 -16.10
CA LYS A 105 -18.44 20.16 -16.63
C LYS A 105 -17.37 20.86 -17.45
N SER A 106 -17.38 20.58 -18.75
CA SER A 106 -16.91 21.48 -19.80
C SER A 106 -18.08 21.65 -20.77
N GLY A 107 -18.59 22.88 -20.86
CA GLY A 107 -19.67 23.27 -21.77
C GLY A 107 -19.16 23.61 -23.19
N PRO A 108 -19.98 24.24 -24.04
CA PRO A 108 -20.75 23.50 -25.04
C PRO A 108 -20.48 23.96 -26.47
N THR A 109 -20.70 23.08 -27.45
CA THR A 109 -20.97 23.49 -28.84
C THR A 109 -22.28 22.87 -29.32
N LYS A 110 -23.20 23.75 -29.72
CA LYS A 110 -24.41 23.44 -30.48
C LYS A 110 -23.98 22.83 -31.81
N GLU A 111 -24.68 21.81 -32.28
CA GLU A 111 -25.04 21.73 -33.69
C GLU A 111 -26.23 20.80 -33.93
N THR A 112 -26.87 21.09 -35.04
CA THR A 112 -28.26 20.88 -35.47
C THR A 112 -28.66 19.45 -35.82
N VAL A 113 -29.95 19.20 -35.65
CA VAL A 113 -30.68 18.00 -36.09
C VAL A 113 -30.82 18.00 -37.61
N GLU A 114 -30.37 16.94 -38.30
CA GLU A 114 -31.03 16.44 -39.52
C GLU A 114 -30.86 14.92 -39.66
N LYS A 115 -31.98 14.26 -40.03
CA LYS A 115 -32.08 12.84 -40.37
C LYS A 115 -31.62 12.66 -41.82
N HIS A 116 -30.95 11.54 -42.15
CA HIS A 116 -31.24 10.72 -43.34
C HIS A 116 -30.45 9.39 -43.37
N SER A 117 -31.21 8.29 -43.48
CA SER A 117 -31.00 7.01 -44.20
C SER A 117 -29.61 6.36 -44.43
N ARG A 118 -29.57 5.07 -44.02
CA ARG A 118 -29.10 3.85 -44.73
C ARG A 118 -27.60 3.49 -44.84
N SER A 119 -27.31 2.38 -44.14
CA SER A 119 -26.52 1.20 -44.53
C SER A 119 -24.98 1.18 -44.35
N HIS A 120 -24.54 -0.01 -43.92
CA HIS A 120 -23.20 -0.61 -43.92
C HIS A 120 -22.18 -0.22 -42.85
N GLY A 121 -21.67 -1.26 -42.18
CA GLY A 121 -20.42 -1.23 -41.43
C GLY A 121 -20.56 -1.64 -39.97
N SER A 122 -20.69 -2.94 -39.71
CA SER A 122 -20.33 -3.50 -38.39
C SER A 122 -18.83 -3.33 -38.21
N HIS A 123 -18.43 -2.22 -37.59
CA HIS A 123 -17.11 -2.07 -37.00
C HIS A 123 -17.30 -1.96 -35.50
N GLY A 124 -16.94 -3.07 -34.84
CA GLY A 124 -16.86 -3.13 -33.40
C GLY A 124 -16.05 -1.96 -32.89
N HIS A 125 -16.66 -1.17 -32.01
CA HIS A 125 -15.95 -0.23 -31.17
C HIS A 125 -14.99 -1.04 -30.29
N HIS A 126 -13.79 -1.28 -30.81
CA HIS A 126 -12.65 -1.56 -29.98
C HIS A 126 -12.51 -0.38 -29.02
N SER A 127 -12.73 -0.69 -27.74
CA SER A 127 -12.26 0.10 -26.60
C SER A 127 -10.78 0.43 -26.83
N ARG A 128 -10.49 1.61 -27.38
CA ARG A 128 -9.14 2.17 -27.46
C ARG A 128 -8.84 2.74 -26.07
N GLN A 129 -8.24 1.86 -25.27
CA GLN A 129 -8.04 1.94 -23.84
C GLN A 129 -7.12 3.09 -23.38
N PRO A 130 -7.12 3.42 -22.07
CA PRO A 130 -6.14 4.29 -21.38
C PRO A 130 -4.65 3.94 -21.52
N MET A 131 -4.30 2.86 -22.24
CA MET A 131 -2.92 2.39 -22.46
C MET A 131 -2.05 3.41 -23.22
N ASP A 132 -2.65 4.23 -24.10
CA ASP A 132 -1.91 5.21 -24.92
C ASP A 132 -1.31 6.34 -24.07
N LYS A 133 -2.02 6.75 -23.01
CA LYS A 133 -1.58 7.82 -22.11
C LYS A 133 -0.43 7.37 -21.20
N LEU A 134 -0.52 6.16 -20.65
CA LEU A 134 0.53 5.62 -19.78
C LEU A 134 1.84 5.37 -20.53
N GLU A 135 1.76 4.85 -21.76
CA GLU A 135 2.92 4.69 -22.62
C GLU A 135 3.54 6.05 -22.97
N GLN A 136 2.71 7.06 -23.26
CA GLN A 136 3.20 8.42 -23.49
C GLN A 136 3.91 9.00 -22.26
N GLU A 137 3.32 8.91 -21.07
CA GLU A 137 3.91 9.35 -19.80
C GLU A 137 5.24 8.63 -19.52
N TYR A 138 5.32 7.33 -19.80
CA TYR A 138 6.56 6.55 -19.70
C TYR A 138 7.64 7.10 -20.64
N GLN A 139 7.33 7.35 -21.91
CA GLN A 139 8.29 7.87 -22.88
C GLN A 139 8.75 9.29 -22.53
N GLU A 140 7.85 10.14 -22.02
CA GLU A 140 8.17 11.49 -21.58
C GLU A 140 9.09 11.46 -20.35
N ALA A 141 8.78 10.64 -19.34
CA ALA A 141 9.60 10.49 -18.14
C ALA A 141 10.99 9.87 -18.46
N LEU A 142 11.06 8.88 -19.36
CA LEU A 142 12.33 8.32 -19.82
C LEU A 142 13.18 9.36 -20.58
N LYS A 143 12.55 10.26 -21.34
CA LYS A 143 13.25 11.35 -22.02
C LYS A 143 13.76 12.39 -21.03
N ALA A 144 13.00 12.67 -19.97
CA ALA A 144 13.37 13.63 -18.92
C ALA A 144 14.61 13.20 -18.12
N LEU A 145 14.91 11.89 -18.05
CA LEU A 145 16.15 11.40 -17.45
C LEU A 145 17.38 11.91 -18.23
N LYS A 146 18.24 12.65 -17.53
CA LYS A 146 19.49 13.23 -18.04
C LYS A 146 20.62 12.18 -18.10
N ILE A 147 20.36 11.09 -18.81
CA ILE A 147 21.31 9.99 -19.04
C ILE A 147 21.45 9.70 -20.54
N GLU A 148 22.58 9.13 -20.93
CA GLU A 148 22.86 8.78 -22.33
C GLU A 148 21.95 7.65 -22.85
N ASP A 149 21.75 7.58 -24.16
CA ASP A 149 20.91 6.55 -24.79
C ASP A 149 21.39 5.13 -24.53
N ALA A 150 22.71 4.93 -24.37
CA ALA A 150 23.26 3.65 -23.96
C ALA A 150 22.76 3.24 -22.57
N ALA A 151 22.76 4.16 -21.61
CA ALA A 151 22.24 3.94 -20.26
C ALA A 151 20.71 3.73 -20.27
N LYS A 152 19.97 4.45 -21.12
CA LYS A 152 18.52 4.22 -21.31
C LYS A 152 18.21 2.81 -21.82
N ARG A 153 19.04 2.27 -22.73
CA ARG A 153 18.89 0.88 -23.21
C ARG A 153 19.13 -0.14 -22.09
N GLU A 154 20.16 0.07 -21.27
CA GLU A 154 20.41 -0.78 -20.10
C GLU A 154 19.26 -0.72 -19.09
N LEU A 155 18.76 0.48 -18.78
CA LEU A 155 17.60 0.68 -17.91
C LEU A 155 16.37 -0.11 -18.42
N LYS A 156 16.05 0.00 -19.72
CA LYS A 156 14.95 -0.79 -20.33
C LYS A 156 15.17 -2.29 -20.17
N TYR A 157 16.38 -2.76 -20.43
CA TYR A 157 16.73 -4.17 -20.28
C TYR A 157 16.51 -4.66 -18.84
N PHE A 158 16.97 -3.89 -17.84
CA PHE A 158 16.74 -4.23 -16.43
C PHE A 158 15.25 -4.21 -16.06
N ILE A 159 14.48 -3.27 -16.60
CA ILE A 159 13.02 -3.19 -16.37
C ILE A 159 12.35 -4.46 -16.91
N GLU A 160 12.62 -4.81 -18.15
CA GLU A 160 12.06 -6.00 -18.81
C GLU A 160 12.49 -7.30 -18.10
N MET A 161 13.77 -7.40 -17.70
CA MET A 161 14.29 -8.56 -16.98
C MET A 161 13.57 -8.77 -15.64
N LEU A 162 13.41 -7.71 -14.85
CA LEU A 162 12.76 -7.82 -13.55
C LEU A 162 11.25 -8.06 -13.69
N ASP A 163 10.58 -7.37 -14.60
CA ASP A 163 9.15 -7.60 -14.91
C ASP A 163 8.90 -9.06 -15.32
N GLN A 164 9.71 -9.61 -16.23
CA GLN A 164 9.59 -11.03 -16.62
C GLN A 164 9.79 -11.97 -15.44
N LYS A 165 10.73 -11.65 -14.53
CA LYS A 165 11.00 -12.47 -13.35
C LYS A 165 9.82 -12.44 -12.38
N ILE A 166 9.21 -11.27 -12.15
CA ILE A 166 7.99 -11.12 -11.34
C ILE A 166 6.84 -11.91 -11.98
N ARG A 167 6.58 -11.72 -13.27
CA ARG A 167 5.49 -12.43 -13.99
C ARG A 167 5.62 -13.94 -13.90
N LYS A 168 6.84 -14.48 -13.99
CA LYS A 168 7.06 -15.93 -13.87
C LYS A 168 6.90 -16.44 -12.45
N LYS A 169 7.17 -15.64 -11.43
CA LYS A 169 7.23 -16.10 -10.03
C LYS A 169 6.00 -15.77 -9.19
N HIS A 170 5.23 -14.73 -9.55
CA HIS A 170 4.13 -14.25 -8.71
C HIS A 170 3.02 -15.29 -8.47
N ALA A 171 2.84 -16.26 -9.37
CA ALA A 171 1.82 -17.30 -9.24
C ALA A 171 2.30 -18.54 -8.47
N ASP A 172 3.62 -18.76 -8.43
CA ASP A 172 4.22 -20.00 -7.91
C ASP A 172 4.85 -19.85 -6.52
N CYS A 173 4.99 -18.62 -6.05
CA CYS A 173 5.73 -18.25 -4.85
C CYS A 173 4.89 -17.37 -3.93
N SER A 174 5.27 -17.28 -2.65
CA SER A 174 4.61 -16.39 -1.71
C SER A 174 4.90 -14.93 -2.03
N ILE A 175 4.03 -14.01 -1.58
CA ILE A 175 4.24 -12.57 -1.81
C ILE A 175 5.55 -12.07 -1.18
N GLU A 176 6.00 -12.70 -0.10
CA GLU A 176 7.28 -12.44 0.56
C GLU A 176 8.47 -12.80 -0.34
N GLU A 177 8.41 -13.95 -1.02
CA GLU A 177 9.45 -14.37 -1.96
C GLU A 177 9.47 -13.46 -3.20
N VAL A 178 8.29 -13.04 -3.68
CA VAL A 178 8.17 -12.06 -4.77
C VAL A 178 8.75 -10.71 -4.33
N SER A 179 8.49 -10.28 -3.09
CA SER A 179 9.08 -9.08 -2.50
C SER A 179 10.61 -9.17 -2.48
N ASP A 180 11.18 -10.32 -2.11
CA ASP A 180 12.64 -10.53 -2.17
C ASP A 180 13.18 -10.46 -3.60
N ILE A 181 12.44 -10.98 -4.59
CA ILE A 181 12.84 -10.87 -6.00
C ILE A 181 12.90 -9.40 -6.42
N VAL A 182 11.90 -8.59 -6.06
CA VAL A 182 11.83 -7.16 -6.35
C VAL A 182 12.98 -6.41 -5.67
N GLN A 183 13.15 -6.61 -4.36
CA GLN A 183 14.19 -5.95 -3.57
C GLN A 183 15.62 -6.29 -4.04
N ASN A 184 15.85 -7.56 -4.38
CA ASN A 184 17.10 -7.98 -5.02
C ASN A 184 17.26 -7.37 -6.41
N GLY A 185 16.17 -7.13 -7.15
CA GLY A 185 16.17 -6.42 -8.41
C GLY A 185 16.67 -4.98 -8.27
N TYR A 186 16.14 -4.23 -7.30
CA TYR A 186 16.60 -2.88 -6.97
C TYR A 186 18.08 -2.87 -6.60
N THR A 187 18.48 -3.74 -5.68
CA THR A 187 19.87 -3.83 -5.21
C THR A 187 20.82 -4.13 -6.38
N LYS A 188 20.50 -5.12 -7.22
CA LYS A 188 21.32 -5.47 -8.38
C LYS A 188 21.46 -4.35 -9.39
N PHE A 189 20.38 -3.63 -9.67
CA PHE A 189 20.43 -2.52 -10.61
C PHE A 189 21.25 -1.35 -10.04
N GLN A 190 21.07 -1.03 -8.75
CA GLN A 190 21.87 -0.03 -8.05
C GLN A 190 23.36 -0.39 -8.03
N GLU A 191 23.70 -1.64 -7.73
CA GLU A 191 25.08 -2.14 -7.77
C GLU A 191 25.66 -2.00 -9.18
N TYR A 192 24.93 -2.43 -10.22
CA TYR A 192 25.36 -2.27 -11.61
C TYR A 192 25.64 -0.81 -11.99
N MET A 193 24.77 0.13 -11.60
CA MET A 193 24.98 1.56 -11.88
C MET A 193 26.24 2.13 -11.20
N ASN A 194 26.72 1.48 -10.14
CA ASN A 194 27.91 1.88 -9.39
C ASN A 194 29.20 1.19 -9.85
N VAL A 195 29.12 0.26 -10.81
CA VAL A 195 30.30 -0.35 -11.42
C VAL A 195 30.90 0.61 -12.47
N ASP A 196 32.21 0.82 -12.40
CA ASP A 196 32.96 1.72 -13.30
C ASP A 196 32.88 1.33 -14.79
N SER A 197 32.65 0.05 -15.10
CA SER A 197 32.47 -0.45 -16.46
C SER A 197 31.04 -0.32 -16.99
N SER A 198 30.09 0.14 -16.16
CA SER A 198 28.68 0.29 -16.55
C SER A 198 28.46 1.49 -17.46
N LYS A 199 27.29 1.53 -18.10
CA LYS A 199 26.85 2.71 -18.88
C LYS A 199 26.45 3.91 -18.00
N PHE A 200 26.56 3.78 -16.68
CA PHE A 200 26.22 4.80 -15.69
C PHE A 200 27.46 5.38 -14.98
N ALA A 201 28.68 4.99 -15.37
CA ALA A 201 29.92 5.37 -14.68
C ALA A 201 30.08 6.89 -14.51
N ASN A 202 29.75 7.67 -15.54
CA ASN A 202 29.86 9.14 -15.54
C ASN A 202 28.58 9.85 -15.07
N VAL A 203 27.56 9.12 -14.63
CA VAL A 203 26.29 9.70 -14.20
C VAL A 203 26.41 10.15 -12.73
N PRO A 204 26.06 11.40 -12.39
CA PRO A 204 26.08 11.88 -11.01
C PRO A 204 25.18 11.04 -10.10
N GLN A 205 25.54 10.96 -8.81
CA GLN A 205 24.80 10.17 -7.82
C GLN A 205 23.31 10.56 -7.71
N GLU A 206 23.02 11.86 -7.72
CA GLU A 206 21.64 12.38 -7.71
C GLU A 206 20.83 11.88 -8.93
N THR A 207 21.44 11.87 -10.12
CA THR A 207 20.79 11.35 -11.32
C THR A 207 20.61 9.83 -11.26
N LYS A 208 21.54 9.09 -10.62
CA LYS A 208 21.38 7.64 -10.39
C LYS A 208 20.21 7.33 -9.46
N GLU A 209 19.98 8.17 -8.46
CA GLU A 209 18.81 8.08 -7.57
C GLU A 209 17.52 8.33 -8.35
N GLN A 210 17.46 9.36 -9.19
CA GLN A 210 16.32 9.61 -10.09
C GLN A 210 16.05 8.44 -11.05
N VAL A 211 17.10 7.80 -11.56
CA VAL A 211 16.99 6.61 -12.40
C VAL A 211 16.43 5.42 -11.61
N LEU A 212 16.83 5.25 -10.35
CA LEU A 212 16.31 4.20 -9.47
C LEU A 212 14.84 4.43 -9.11
N ASP A 213 14.45 5.68 -8.84
CA ASP A 213 13.05 6.06 -8.61
C ASP A 213 12.18 5.76 -9.83
N PHE A 214 12.66 6.15 -11.01
CA PHE A 214 11.98 5.82 -12.27
C PHE A 214 11.87 4.29 -12.48
N PHE A 215 12.94 3.56 -12.18
CA PHE A 215 12.95 2.10 -12.26
C PHE A 215 11.89 1.47 -11.33
N GLU A 216 11.80 1.92 -10.07
CA GLU A 216 10.76 1.48 -9.14
C GLU A 216 9.36 1.83 -9.66
N LYS A 217 9.16 3.07 -10.12
CA LYS A 217 7.86 3.53 -10.63
C LYS A 217 7.37 2.65 -11.78
N CYS A 218 8.25 2.33 -12.74
CA CYS A 218 7.90 1.46 -13.86
C CYS A 218 7.54 0.04 -13.40
N ILE A 219 8.41 -0.59 -12.59
CA ILE A 219 8.23 -1.97 -12.16
C ILE A 219 6.94 -2.14 -11.36
N MET A 220 6.68 -1.23 -10.41
CA MET A 220 5.51 -1.26 -9.56
C MET A 220 4.23 -0.96 -10.35
N THR A 221 4.25 0.03 -11.25
CA THR A 221 3.07 0.36 -12.07
C THR A 221 2.70 -0.79 -13.02
N MET A 222 3.67 -1.41 -13.69
CA MET A 222 3.43 -2.52 -14.62
C MET A 222 2.91 -3.79 -13.93
N ASN A 223 3.27 -3.98 -12.66
CA ASN A 223 2.96 -5.18 -11.89
C ASN A 223 1.93 -4.95 -10.78
N HIS A 224 1.34 -3.76 -10.68
CA HIS A 224 0.37 -3.41 -9.64
C HIS A 224 -0.74 -4.46 -9.50
N GLY A 225 -1.39 -4.83 -10.61
CA GLY A 225 -2.47 -5.84 -10.59
C GLY A 225 -2.05 -7.26 -10.18
N ARG A 226 -0.75 -7.54 -10.03
CA ARG A 226 -0.22 -8.83 -9.53
C ARG A 226 0.28 -8.73 -8.10
N LEU A 227 0.74 -7.55 -7.70
CA LEU A 227 1.46 -7.33 -6.44
C LEU A 227 0.60 -6.70 -5.37
N PHE A 228 -0.44 -5.94 -5.76
CA PHE A 228 -1.35 -5.27 -4.84
C PHE A 228 -2.51 -6.20 -4.47
N SER A 229 -2.70 -6.43 -3.17
CA SER A 229 -3.74 -7.29 -2.60
C SER A 229 -3.92 -8.63 -3.35
N PRO A 230 -2.85 -9.43 -3.52
CA PRO A 230 -2.94 -10.67 -4.27
C PRO A 230 -3.83 -11.69 -3.53
N PRO A 231 -4.59 -12.53 -4.24
CA PRO A 231 -5.56 -13.47 -3.63
C PRO A 231 -4.90 -14.56 -2.77
N THR A 232 -3.57 -14.66 -2.79
CA THR A 232 -2.77 -15.55 -1.94
C THR A 232 -2.53 -14.99 -0.54
N THR A 233 -2.97 -13.76 -0.27
CA THR A 233 -2.82 -13.06 1.02
C THR A 233 -4.18 -12.79 1.67
N ASP A 234 -4.16 -12.33 2.92
CA ASP A 234 -5.34 -11.92 3.69
C ASP A 234 -5.54 -10.39 3.68
N ASP A 235 -4.97 -9.68 2.69
CA ASP A 235 -5.02 -8.22 2.57
C ASP A 235 -6.47 -7.71 2.47
N GLU A 236 -7.30 -8.27 1.58
CA GLU A 236 -8.72 -7.91 1.44
C GLU A 236 -9.53 -8.12 2.73
N ASP A 237 -9.21 -9.18 3.49
CA ASP A 237 -9.89 -9.48 4.76
C ASP A 237 -9.49 -8.46 5.83
N LYS A 238 -8.21 -8.07 5.88
CA LYS A 238 -7.71 -7.02 6.78
C LYS A 238 -8.28 -5.65 6.43
N ASP A 239 -8.31 -5.30 5.15
CA ASP A 239 -8.89 -4.05 4.65
C ASP A 239 -10.38 -3.97 4.98
N SER A 240 -11.11 -5.07 4.77
CA SER A 240 -12.52 -5.18 5.16
C SER A 240 -12.73 -4.99 6.67
N GLN A 241 -11.85 -5.55 7.51
CA GLN A 241 -11.90 -5.39 8.96
C GLN A 241 -11.64 -3.95 9.39
N VAL A 242 -10.61 -3.31 8.85
CA VAL A 242 -10.28 -1.90 9.11
C VAL A 242 -11.41 -0.99 8.66
N GLN A 243 -11.94 -1.20 7.45
CA GLN A 243 -13.07 -0.43 6.93
C GLN A 243 -14.31 -0.56 7.82
N LYS A 244 -14.66 -1.78 8.27
CA LYS A 244 -15.75 -2.01 9.22
C LYS A 244 -15.51 -1.27 10.53
N ARG A 245 -14.28 -1.34 11.04
CA ARG A 245 -13.91 -0.69 12.30
C ARG A 245 -14.03 0.83 12.21
N ILE A 246 -13.54 1.44 11.13
CA ILE A 246 -13.68 2.88 10.87
C ILE A 246 -15.16 3.28 10.85
N ARG A 247 -16.02 2.51 10.17
CA ARG A 247 -17.47 2.79 10.12
C ARG A 247 -18.16 2.70 11.49
N GLN A 248 -17.75 1.76 12.33
CA GLN A 248 -18.27 1.63 13.70
C GLN A 248 -17.87 2.81 14.61
N LEU A 249 -16.80 3.53 14.25
CA LEU A 249 -16.27 4.67 14.99
C LEU A 249 -16.79 6.02 14.47
N ASN A 250 -17.86 6.02 13.67
CA ASN A 250 -18.47 7.24 13.11
C ASN A 250 -18.97 8.26 14.17
N TRP A 251 -19.09 7.84 15.42
CA TRP A 251 -19.48 8.69 16.55
C TRP A 251 -18.30 9.48 17.15
N ILE A 252 -17.06 9.13 16.79
CA ILE A 252 -15.87 9.86 17.24
C ILE A 252 -15.85 11.24 16.57
N ASN A 253 -15.50 12.27 17.34
CA ASN A 253 -15.38 13.65 16.88
C ASN A 253 -14.07 14.26 17.41
N ALA A 254 -13.73 15.47 16.96
CA ALA A 254 -12.47 16.14 17.32
C ALA A 254 -12.26 16.27 18.84
N LYS A 255 -13.35 16.44 19.62
CA LYS A 255 -13.28 16.59 21.08
C LYS A 255 -12.81 15.32 21.77
N HIS A 256 -13.22 14.14 21.29
CA HIS A 256 -12.78 12.86 21.83
C HIS A 256 -11.28 12.61 21.62
N LEU A 257 -10.71 13.16 20.55
CA LEU A 257 -9.29 12.99 20.19
C LEU A 257 -8.41 14.14 20.67
N ILE A 258 -8.98 15.14 21.38
CA ILE A 258 -8.28 16.36 21.82
C ILE A 258 -7.65 17.06 20.60
N CYS A 259 -8.31 16.96 19.45
CA CYS A 259 -7.83 17.55 18.22
C CYS A 259 -8.28 19.02 18.19
N SER A 260 -7.31 19.94 18.13
CA SER A 260 -7.55 21.38 18.16
C SER A 260 -7.88 21.91 16.75
N ILE A 261 -8.94 21.37 16.13
CA ILE A 261 -9.41 21.80 14.82
C ILE A 261 -10.55 22.81 15.02
N ASP A 262 -10.39 23.99 14.44
CA ASP A 262 -11.46 24.99 14.38
C ASP A 262 -12.42 24.64 13.23
N GLU A 263 -13.53 23.99 13.57
CA GLU A 263 -14.57 23.59 12.61
C GLU A 263 -15.37 24.79 12.05
N VAL A 264 -15.27 25.98 12.67
CA VAL A 264 -16.01 27.19 12.25
C VAL A 264 -15.21 27.98 11.21
N ASN A 265 -13.89 27.99 11.31
CA ASN A 265 -13.02 28.62 10.32
C ASN A 265 -13.06 27.89 8.97
N SER A 266 -13.42 28.60 7.90
CA SER A 266 -13.51 28.03 6.55
C SER A 266 -12.18 27.54 6.01
N GLU A 267 -11.09 28.27 6.23
CA GLU A 267 -9.76 27.90 5.76
C GLU A 267 -9.29 26.60 6.43
N VAL A 268 -9.56 26.45 7.73
CA VAL A 268 -9.24 25.22 8.47
C VAL A 268 -10.05 24.04 7.95
N ARG A 269 -11.34 24.22 7.67
CA ARG A 269 -12.15 23.15 7.06
C ARG A 269 -11.64 22.77 5.67
N ASP A 270 -11.25 23.74 4.85
CA ASP A 270 -10.73 23.48 3.51
C ASP A 270 -9.44 22.65 3.58
N LEU A 271 -8.53 22.97 4.52
CA LEU A 271 -7.33 22.17 4.77
C LEU A 271 -7.66 20.73 5.19
N VAL A 272 -8.68 20.53 6.05
CA VAL A 272 -9.13 19.19 6.46
C VAL A 272 -9.71 18.42 5.28
N TYR A 273 -10.52 19.07 4.42
CA TYR A 273 -11.06 18.42 3.22
C TYR A 273 -9.97 18.08 2.22
N THR A 274 -8.95 18.93 2.06
CA THR A 274 -7.78 18.63 1.22
C THR A 274 -7.05 17.40 1.74
N ALA A 275 -6.74 17.35 3.04
CA ALA A 275 -6.05 16.19 3.64
C ALA A 275 -6.85 14.88 3.49
N ILE A 276 -8.18 14.93 3.67
CA ILE A 276 -9.05 13.77 3.40
C ILE A 276 -8.98 13.36 1.92
N THR A 277 -9.01 14.34 1.01
CA THR A 277 -8.99 14.09 -0.44
C THR A 277 -7.67 13.47 -0.88
N GLU A 278 -6.54 14.00 -0.40
CA GLU A 278 -5.20 13.46 -0.68
C GLU A 278 -5.09 12.02 -0.18
N LEU A 279 -5.50 11.75 1.06
CA LEU A 279 -5.45 10.40 1.63
C LEU A 279 -6.35 9.40 0.88
N VAL A 280 -7.53 9.83 0.43
CA VAL A 280 -8.41 8.98 -0.40
C VAL A 280 -7.83 8.76 -1.79
N SER A 281 -7.15 9.75 -2.36
CA SER A 281 -6.53 9.66 -3.69
C SER A 281 -5.36 8.67 -3.75
N MET A 282 -4.74 8.35 -2.61
CA MET A 282 -3.66 7.36 -2.49
C MET A 282 -3.99 6.02 -3.16
N ASP A 283 -5.25 5.58 -3.09
CA ASP A 283 -5.68 4.31 -3.69
C ASP A 283 -5.65 4.32 -5.23
N SER A 284 -5.75 5.50 -5.84
CA SER A 284 -5.76 5.66 -7.30
C SER A 284 -4.38 5.56 -7.96
N PHE A 285 -3.31 5.62 -7.17
CA PHE A 285 -1.94 5.51 -7.66
C PHE A 285 -1.42 4.08 -7.59
N HIS A 286 -0.59 3.69 -8.55
CA HIS A 286 -0.02 2.34 -8.59
C HIS A 286 1.38 2.26 -7.96
N SER A 287 2.18 3.33 -8.07
CA SER A 287 3.54 3.31 -7.56
C SER A 287 3.58 3.63 -6.05
N PRO A 288 4.47 2.98 -5.28
CA PRO A 288 4.67 3.30 -3.86
C PRO A 288 5.06 4.77 -3.64
N GLN A 289 5.82 5.37 -4.55
CA GLN A 289 6.24 6.77 -4.42
C GLN A 289 5.05 7.73 -4.46
N GLU A 290 4.16 7.58 -5.46
CA GLU A 290 2.95 8.40 -5.56
C GLU A 290 2.00 8.16 -4.38
N LYS A 291 1.95 6.93 -3.85
CA LYS A 291 1.19 6.64 -2.63
C LYS A 291 1.78 7.37 -1.41
N LEU A 292 3.12 7.43 -1.30
CA LEU A 292 3.81 8.11 -0.22
C LEU A 292 3.70 9.64 -0.32
N GLU A 293 3.65 10.20 -1.53
CA GLU A 293 3.42 11.63 -1.74
C GLU A 293 2.05 12.10 -1.22
N CYS A 294 1.07 11.19 -1.11
CA CYS A 294 -0.24 11.47 -0.54
C CYS A 294 -0.27 11.50 1.00
N VAL A 295 0.78 11.01 1.68
CA VAL A 295 0.83 10.78 3.14
C VAL A 295 1.66 11.84 3.84
#